data_AF-A0A438F116-F1
#
_entry.id   AF-A0A438F116-F1
#
_cell.length_a   1.000
_cell.length_b   1.000
_cell.length_c   1.000
_cell.angle_alpha   90.00
_cell.angle_beta   90.00
_cell.angle_gamma   90.00
#
_symmetry.space_group_name_H-M   'P 1'
#
loop_
_entity.id
_entity.type
_entity.pdbx_description
1 polymer ?
#
loop_
_entity_poly.entity_id
_entity_poly.type
_entity_poly.pdbx_seq_one_letter_code
_entity_poly.pdbx_strand_id
1 'polypeptide(L)'
;MTEAMIRKKPGMVSVKDMPILQDGPPPGGFAPVRYARRIPTKGPSAMAIFLAAVGAFSWGMYQVGQGNKIRRRSALEDMVLYVWISKFRALKCGEILGNVQ
;
A
#
# COMPACT_ATOMS: atom_id res chain seq x y z
N MET A 1 64.88 -28.25 23.37
CA MET A 1 65.82 -28.07 22.23
C MET A 1 65.51 -28.96 21.01
N THR A 2 64.42 -29.73 21.00
CA THR A 2 64.08 -30.66 19.89
C THR A 2 63.20 -30.04 18.80
N GLU A 3 62.48 -28.96 19.10
CA GLU A 3 61.59 -28.27 18.14
C GLU A 3 62.30 -27.86 16.85
N ALA A 4 63.57 -27.44 16.94
CA ALA A 4 64.38 -27.05 15.78
C ALA A 4 64.70 -28.21 14.82
N MET A 5 64.68 -29.45 15.30
CA MET A 5 64.86 -30.64 14.46
C MET A 5 63.55 -31.07 13.79
N ILE A 6 62.41 -30.80 14.44
CA ILE A 6 61.08 -31.20 13.96
C ILE A 6 60.58 -30.22 12.89
N ARG A 7 60.66 -28.91 13.14
CA ARG A 7 60.21 -27.84 12.21
C ARG A 7 61.34 -27.38 11.29
N LYS A 8 62.11 -28.31 10.72
CA LYS A 8 63.30 -27.97 9.94
C LYS A 8 62.94 -27.55 8.51
N LYS A 9 63.38 -26.37 8.08
CA LYS A 9 63.39 -25.93 6.68
C LYS A 9 64.81 -26.05 6.11
N PRO A 10 65.01 -26.53 4.87
CA PRO A 10 66.33 -26.55 4.24
C PRO A 10 66.89 -25.13 4.13
N GLY A 11 68.15 -24.92 4.53
CA GLY A 11 68.83 -23.61 4.50
C GLY A 11 68.64 -22.70 5.72
N MET A 12 68.06 -23.20 6.82
CA MET A 12 67.88 -22.43 8.06
C MET A 12 69.22 -22.22 8.79
N VAL A 13 69.62 -20.95 8.99
CA VAL A 13 70.87 -20.56 9.68
C VAL A 13 70.66 -20.20 11.15
N SER A 14 69.42 -19.84 11.52
CA SER A 14 69.05 -19.39 12.86
C SER A 14 67.71 -19.96 13.26
N VAL A 15 67.50 -20.12 14.57
CA VAL A 15 66.24 -20.61 15.16
C VAL A 15 65.06 -19.67 14.84
N LYS A 16 65.31 -18.40 14.52
CA LYS A 16 64.26 -17.41 14.20
C LYS A 16 63.58 -17.67 12.85
N ASP A 17 64.25 -18.34 11.92
CA ASP A 17 63.75 -18.60 10.56
C ASP A 17 62.92 -19.88 10.48
N MET A 18 62.56 -20.45 11.63
CA MET A 18 61.77 -21.65 11.73
C MET A 18 60.38 -21.42 11.12
N PRO A 19 59.90 -22.32 10.23
CA PRO A 19 58.58 -22.21 9.64
C PRO A 19 57.51 -22.32 10.73
N ILE A 20 56.69 -21.27 10.80
CA ILE A 20 55.50 -21.20 11.66
C ILE A 20 54.32 -20.99 10.71
N LEU A 21 53.54 -22.03 10.50
CA LEU A 21 52.25 -21.96 9.82
C LEU A 21 51.19 -21.90 10.91
N GLN A 22 50.70 -20.69 11.19
CA GLN A 22 49.58 -20.48 12.12
C GLN A 22 48.31 -20.28 11.33
N ASP A 23 47.19 -20.82 11.85
CA ASP A 23 45.87 -20.51 11.32
C ASP A 23 45.56 -19.04 11.61
N GLY A 24 45.49 -18.25 10.55
CA GLY A 24 45.25 -16.82 10.63
C GLY A 24 44.20 -16.39 9.60
N PRO A 25 43.63 -15.19 9.77
CA PRO A 25 42.80 -14.62 8.72
C PRO A 25 43.63 -14.47 7.43
N PRO A 26 42.99 -14.58 6.25
CA PRO A 26 43.69 -14.35 5.00
C PRO A 26 44.30 -12.94 4.98
N PRO A 27 45.39 -12.72 4.22
CA PRO A 27 45.94 -11.38 4.03
C PRO A 27 44.86 -10.48 3.39
N GLY A 28 44.33 -9.53 4.16
CA GLY A 28 43.18 -8.70 3.79
C GLY A 28 41.94 -8.86 4.69
N GLY A 29 41.92 -9.85 5.58
CA GLY A 29 40.83 -10.05 6.55
C GLY A 29 39.55 -10.63 5.94
N PHE A 30 38.50 -10.74 6.76
CA PHE A 30 37.18 -11.19 6.32
C PHE A 30 36.31 -10.02 5.87
N ALA A 31 35.34 -10.32 4.99
CA ALA A 31 34.36 -9.33 4.58
C ALA A 31 33.59 -8.77 5.81
N PRO A 32 33.22 -7.47 5.79
CA PRO A 32 32.53 -6.85 6.91
C PRO A 32 31.17 -7.51 7.14
N VAL A 33 31.02 -8.17 8.29
CA VAL A 33 29.76 -8.78 8.70
C VAL A 33 28.82 -7.70 9.22
N ARG A 34 27.64 -7.63 8.63
CA ARG A 34 26.59 -6.70 9.07
C ARG A 34 25.84 -7.29 10.26
N TYR A 35 26.13 -6.81 11.46
CA TYR A 35 25.50 -7.27 12.71
C TYR A 35 24.22 -6.49 13.07
N ALA A 36 24.06 -5.27 12.57
CA ALA A 36 22.96 -4.39 12.96
C ALA A 36 21.65 -4.73 12.22
N ARG A 37 20.54 -4.68 12.95
CA ARG A 37 19.18 -4.78 12.41
C ARG A 37 18.89 -3.59 11.50
N ARG A 38 18.43 -3.85 10.27
CA ARG A 38 17.94 -2.82 9.35
C ARG A 38 16.47 -3.03 9.05
N ILE A 39 15.60 -2.23 9.68
CA ILE A 39 14.19 -2.17 9.36
C ILE A 39 13.98 -0.99 8.42
N PRO A 40 13.65 -1.21 7.13
CA PRO A 40 13.43 -0.12 6.20
C PRO A 40 12.04 0.49 6.43
N THR A 41 11.98 1.76 6.84
CA THR A 41 10.73 2.53 6.90
C THR A 41 10.47 3.23 5.57
N LYS A 42 10.06 2.47 4.55
CA LYS A 42 9.77 2.99 3.19
C LYS A 42 8.30 3.39 2.98
N GLY A 43 7.59 3.73 4.06
CA GLY A 43 6.19 4.14 3.99
C GLY A 43 6.02 5.60 3.54
N PRO A 44 4.85 5.95 2.97
CA PRO A 44 4.49 7.35 2.77
C PRO A 44 4.48 8.09 4.11
N SER A 45 4.82 9.39 4.08
CA SER A 45 4.84 10.21 5.29
C SER A 45 3.43 10.32 5.89
N ALA A 46 3.35 10.59 7.20
CA ALA A 46 2.06 10.74 7.89
C ALA A 46 1.16 11.79 7.21
N MET A 47 1.76 12.91 6.77
CA MET A 47 1.04 13.96 6.05
C MET A 47 0.54 13.49 4.68
N ALA A 48 1.32 12.69 3.96
CA ALA A 48 0.89 12.15 2.68
C ALA A 48 -0.34 11.23 2.84
N ILE A 49 -0.35 10.38 3.87
CA ILE A 49 -1.50 9.52 4.18
C ILE A 49 -2.72 10.36 4.56
N PHE A 50 -2.54 11.37 5.41
CA PHE A 50 -3.62 12.24 5.85
C PHE A 50 -4.24 13.02 4.69
N LEU A 51 -3.41 13.67 3.86
CA LEU A 51 -3.90 14.43 2.71
C LEU A 51 -4.57 13.54 1.67
N ALA A 52 -4.06 12.33 1.45
CA ALA A 52 -4.72 11.36 0.57
C ALA A 52 -6.11 10.97 1.08
N ALA A 53 -6.24 10.68 2.38
CA ALA A 53 -7.52 10.32 2.97
C ALA A 53 -8.53 11.48 2.93
N VAL A 54 -8.11 12.68 3.33
CA VAL A 54 -8.97 13.88 3.31
C VAL A 54 -9.32 14.27 1.88
N GLY A 55 -8.37 14.20 0.96
CA GLY A 55 -8.59 14.48 -0.46
C GLY A 55 -9.60 13.51 -1.08
N ALA A 56 -9.43 12.20 -0.84
CA ALA A 56 -10.36 11.19 -1.32
C ALA A 56 -11.76 11.35 -0.71
N PHE A 57 -11.84 11.63 0.58
CA PHE A 57 -13.12 11.82 1.28
C PHE A 57 -13.86 13.07 0.80
N SER A 58 -13.19 14.22 0.77
CA SER A 58 -13.80 15.49 0.31
C SER A 58 -14.28 15.38 -1.13
N TRP A 59 -13.48 14.80 -2.02
CA TRP A 59 -13.86 14.57 -3.41
C TRP A 59 -15.01 13.56 -3.55
N GLY A 60 -14.98 12.47 -2.79
CA GLY A 60 -16.06 11.48 -2.77
C GLY A 60 -17.39 12.10 -2.33
N MET A 61 -17.37 12.90 -1.27
CA MET A 61 -18.56 13.60 -0.78
C MET A 61 -19.10 14.63 -1.78
N TYR A 62 -18.22 15.32 -2.50
CA TYR A 62 -18.62 16.20 -3.60
C TYR A 62 -19.39 15.44 -4.69
N GLN A 63 -18.86 14.30 -5.14
CA GLN A 63 -19.53 13.46 -6.15
C GLN A 63 -20.86 12.90 -5.66
N VAL A 64 -20.94 12.43 -4.41
CA VAL A 64 -22.19 11.98 -3.79
C VAL A 64 -23.23 13.08 -3.78
N GLY A 65 -22.84 14.32 -3.47
CA GLY A 65 -23.72 15.49 -3.53
C GLY A 65 -24.29 15.72 -4.93
N GLN A 66 -23.46 15.64 -5.97
CA GLN A 66 -23.93 15.78 -7.36
C GLN A 66 -24.85 14.62 -7.77
N GLY A 67 -24.50 13.38 -7.41
CA GLY A 67 -25.35 12.21 -7.67
C GLY A 67 -26.71 12.30 -6.99
N ASN A 68 -26.77 12.79 -5.75
CA ASN A 68 -28.02 12.99 -5.02
C ASN A 68 -28.90 14.07 -5.65
N LYS A 69 -28.33 15.13 -6.22
CA LYS A 69 -29.10 16.14 -6.97
C LYS A 69 -29.79 15.52 -8.19
N ILE A 70 -29.07 14.68 -8.95
CA ILE A 70 -29.61 13.99 -10.12
C ILE A 70 -30.72 13.03 -9.70
N ARG A 71 -30.47 12.19 -8.69
CA ARG A 71 -31.49 11.24 -8.17
C ARG A 71 -32.76 11.94 -7.69
N ARG A 72 -32.63 13.09 -7.02
CA ARG A 72 -33.77 13.90 -6.59
C ARG A 72 -34.57 14.45 -7.78
N ARG A 73 -33.89 14.87 -8.85
CA ARG A 73 -34.55 15.32 -10.08
C ARG A 73 -35.33 14.18 -10.73
N SER A 74 -34.71 13.02 -10.90
CA SER A 74 -35.39 11.84 -11.47
C SER A 74 -36.59 11.41 -10.63
N ALA A 75 -36.43 11.34 -9.30
CA ALA A 75 -37.54 11.00 -8.41
C ALA A 75 -38.68 12.04 -8.47
N LEU A 76 -38.36 13.33 -8.65
CA LEU A 76 -39.36 14.37 -8.85
C LEU A 76 -40.12 14.17 -10.17
N GLU A 77 -39.40 13.92 -11.28
CA GLU A 77 -39.99 13.68 -12.60
C GLU A 77 -40.94 12.47 -12.56
N ASP A 78 -40.54 11.38 -11.93
CA ASP A 78 -41.38 10.19 -11.73
C ASP A 78 -42.65 10.54 -10.94
N MET A 79 -42.51 11.25 -9.81
CA MET A 79 -43.64 11.68 -8.97
C MET A 79 -44.64 12.56 -9.73
N VAL A 80 -44.14 13.52 -10.53
CA VAL A 80 -44.98 14.41 -11.33
C VAL A 80 -45.79 13.60 -12.36
N LEU A 81 -45.15 12.63 -13.04
CA LEU A 81 -45.85 11.74 -13.96
C LEU A 81 -46.91 10.91 -13.25
N TYR A 82 -46.62 10.34 -12.08
CA TYR A 82 -47.58 9.56 -11.30
C TYR A 82 -48.82 10.38 -10.91
N VAL A 83 -48.62 11.61 -10.41
CA VAL A 83 -49.73 12.51 -10.06
C VAL A 83 -50.56 12.88 -11.29
N TRP A 84 -49.90 13.18 -12.41
CA TRP A 84 -50.59 13.53 -13.65
C TRP A 84 -51.43 12.36 -14.20
N ILE A 85 -50.87 11.15 -14.26
CA ILE A 85 -51.57 9.94 -14.69
C ILE A 85 -52.76 9.65 -13.77
N SER A 86 -52.59 9.76 -12.45
CA SER A 86 -53.67 9.53 -11.48
C SER A 86 -54.84 10.51 -11.70
N LYS A 87 -54.54 11.79 -11.90
CA LYS A 87 -55.56 12.82 -12.15
C LYS A 87 -56.25 12.65 -13.51
N PHE A 88 -55.51 12.29 -14.56
CA PHE A 88 -56.08 11.96 -15.86
C PHE A 88 -57.01 10.74 -15.79
N ARG A 89 -56.61 9.68 -15.07
CA ARG A 89 -57.45 8.50 -14.83
C ARG A 89 -58.72 8.84 -14.06
N ALA A 90 -58.64 9.70 -13.04
CA ALA A 90 -59.81 10.16 -12.30
C ALA A 90 -60.79 10.95 -13.19
N LEU A 91 -60.28 11.85 -14.05
CA LEU A 91 -61.10 12.59 -15.01
C LEU A 91 -61.80 11.65 -16.01
N LYS A 92 -61.07 10.68 -16.58
CA LYS A 92 -61.65 9.72 -17.53
C LYS A 92 -62.70 8.83 -16.87
N CYS A 93 -62.52 8.46 -15.60
CA CYS A 93 -63.51 7.70 -14.84
C CYS A 93 -64.79 8.51 -14.59
N GLY A 94 -64.67 9.80 -14.27
CA GLY A 94 -65.83 10.70 -14.15
C GLY A 94 -66.57 10.92 -15.47
N GLU A 95 -65.85 11.02 -16.58
CA GLU A 95 -66.42 11.16 -17.93
C GLU A 95 -67.14 9.88 -18.40
N ILE A 96 -66.70 8.70 -17.95
CA ILE A 96 -67.37 7.42 -18.19
C ILE A 96 -68.63 7.29 -17.32
N LEU A 97 -68.57 7.64 -16.03
CA LEU A 97 -69.74 7.59 -15.13
C LEU A 97 -70.83 8.61 -15.51
N GLY A 98 -70.44 9.79 -16.03
CA GLY A 98 -71.38 10.80 -16.52
C GLY A 98 -72.05 10.46 -17.86
N ASN A 99 -71.56 9.46 -18.59
CA ASN A 99 -72.15 8.95 -19.84
C ASN A 99 -72.94 7.64 -19.64
N VAL A 100 -73.11 7.18 -18.39
CA VAL A 100 -73.89 5.98 -18.02
C VAL A 100 -75.25 6.38 -17.39
N GLN A 101 -75.80 7.51 -17.83
CA GLN A 101 -77.14 7.99 -17.47
C GLN A 101 -77.85 8.47 -18.74
#